data_AF-A0A857DEZ8-F1
#
_entry.id   AF-A0A857DEZ8-F1
#
_cell.length_a   1.000
_cell.length_b   1.000
_cell.length_c   1.000
_cell.angle_alpha   90.00
_cell.angle_beta   90.00
_cell.angle_gamma   90.00
#
_symmetry.space_group_name_H-M   'P 1'
#
loop_
_entity.id
_entity.type
_entity.pdbx_description
1 polymer ?
#
loop_
_entity_poly.entity_id
_entity_poly.type
_entity_poly.pdbx_seq_one_letter_code
_entity_poly.pdbx_strand_id
1 'polypeptide(L)'
;MAAEKNISAQLVMQNYMLERLLERISLSKYHPNLILKGGFLISAIVGLDTRATMDLDTTIKGFDVKSRTVLSNYKAVMENIASSEQLKGFWEKYQSNFDYARDVDFADACQTISQIFQEIGF
;
A
#
# COMPACT_ATOMS: atom_id res chain seq x y z
N MET A 1 -22.91 17.37 11.89
CA MET A 1 -21.47 17.18 12.18
C MET A 1 -20.57 17.06 10.94
N ALA A 2 -20.73 16.09 10.02
CA ALA A 2 -19.85 15.98 8.83
C ALA A 2 -20.13 17.05 7.75
N ALA A 3 -21.41 17.29 7.43
CA ALA A 3 -21.83 18.31 6.46
C ALA A 3 -21.52 19.75 6.92
N GLU A 4 -21.42 19.99 8.23
CA GLU A 4 -21.11 21.31 8.81
C GLU A 4 -19.63 21.66 8.78
N LYS A 5 -18.74 20.67 8.55
CA LYS A 5 -17.28 20.85 8.51
C LYS A 5 -16.68 20.71 7.11
N ASN A 6 -17.51 20.58 6.07
CA ASN A 6 -17.07 20.37 4.68
C ASN A 6 -16.16 19.13 4.49
N ILE A 7 -16.30 18.14 5.37
CA ILE A 7 -15.52 16.90 5.35
C ILE A 7 -16.23 15.92 4.40
N SER A 8 -15.52 15.40 3.40
CA SER A 8 -16.09 14.43 2.46
C SER A 8 -16.50 13.15 3.20
N ALA A 9 -17.66 12.58 2.85
CA ALA A 9 -18.12 11.31 3.41
C ALA A 9 -17.10 10.17 3.19
N GLN A 10 -16.34 10.25 2.10
CA GLN A 10 -15.23 9.37 1.80
C GLN A 10 -14.14 9.42 2.89
N LEU A 11 -13.71 10.61 3.32
CA LEU A 11 -12.69 10.76 4.36
C LEU A 11 -13.18 10.23 5.72
N VAL A 12 -14.45 10.46 6.06
CA VAL A 12 -15.06 9.91 7.27
C VAL A 12 -15.02 8.38 7.26
N MET A 13 -15.42 7.78 6.14
CA MET A 13 -15.43 6.32 5.99
C MET A 13 -14.01 5.74 6.02
N GLN A 14 -13.04 6.40 5.40
CA GLN A 14 -11.63 6.01 5.43
C GLN A 14 -11.06 6.03 6.84
N ASN A 15 -11.27 7.12 7.59
CA ASN A 15 -10.80 7.23 8.97
C ASN A 15 -11.42 6.16 9.87
N TYR A 16 -12.73 5.91 9.73
CA TYR A 16 -13.42 4.86 10.47
C TYR A 16 -12.82 3.47 10.18
N MET A 17 -12.62 3.14 8.90
CA MET A 17 -12.03 1.86 8.51
C MET A 17 -10.61 1.68 9.07
N LEU A 18 -9.82 2.75 9.09
CA LEU A 18 -8.47 2.73 9.62
C LEU A 18 -8.44 2.61 11.14
N GLU A 19 -9.34 3.28 11.86
CA GLU A 19 -9.49 3.10 13.30
C GLU A 19 -9.86 1.64 13.65
N ARG A 20 -10.81 1.06 12.91
CA ARG A 20 -11.20 -0.35 13.07
C ARG A 20 -10.07 -1.32 12.73
N LEU A 21 -9.20 -0.99 11.77
CA LEU A 21 -8.02 -1.79 11.45
C LEU A 21 -6.98 -1.69 12.57
N LEU A 22 -6.69 -0.47 13.05
CA LEU A 22 -5.70 -0.23 14.10
C LEU A 22 -6.08 -0.92 15.42
N GLU A 23 -7.36 -0.89 15.79
CA GLU A 23 -7.87 -1.61 16.95
C GLU A 23 -7.68 -3.13 16.81
N ARG A 24 -7.88 -3.70 15.61
CA ARG A 24 -7.63 -5.13 15.39
C ARG A 24 -6.13 -5.46 15.46
N ILE A 25 -5.28 -4.58 14.91
CA ILE A 25 -3.83 -4.74 14.99
C ILE A 25 -3.37 -4.68 16.44
N SER A 26 -3.89 -3.75 17.25
CA SER A 26 -3.50 -3.60 18.66
C SER A 26 -3.85 -4.81 19.53
N LEU A 27 -4.92 -5.51 19.19
CA LEU A 27 -5.33 -6.76 19.84
C LEU A 27 -4.67 -8.01 19.24
N SER A 28 -3.94 -7.88 18.14
CA SER A 28 -3.32 -9.02 17.45
C SER A 28 -1.94 -9.37 18.03
N LYS A 29 -1.52 -10.62 17.80
CA LYS A 29 -0.14 -11.06 18.06
C LYS A 29 0.93 -10.28 17.27
N TYR A 30 0.51 -9.51 16.26
CA TYR A 30 1.38 -8.72 15.38
C TYR A 30 1.53 -7.27 15.83
N HIS A 31 0.84 -6.84 16.90
CA HIS A 31 0.97 -5.49 17.47
C HIS A 31 2.42 -5.01 17.66
N PRO A 32 3.35 -5.79 18.26
CA PRO A 32 4.72 -5.30 18.45
C PRO A 32 5.54 -5.23 17.15
N ASN A 33 5.01 -5.81 16.07
CA ASN A 33 5.69 -5.93 14.79
C ASN A 33 5.25 -4.87 13.78
N LEU A 34 4.10 -4.23 13.96
CA LEU A 34 3.54 -3.29 12.98
C LEU A 34 3.65 -1.86 13.48
N ILE A 35 4.36 -1.02 12.71
CA ILE A 35 4.47 0.42 12.97
C ILE A 35 3.78 1.18 11.85
N LEU A 36 2.67 1.84 12.19
CA LEU A 36 2.05 2.79 11.30
C LEU A 36 2.87 4.09 11.26
N LYS A 37 3.09 4.62 10.05
CA LYS A 37 3.84 5.86 9.81
C LYS A 37 3.25 6.60 8.59
N GLY A 38 3.98 7.58 8.08
CA GLY A 38 3.66 8.26 6.83
C GLY A 38 2.81 9.52 6.99
N GLY A 39 2.56 10.18 5.86
CA GLY A 39 1.82 11.46 5.81
C GLY A 39 0.39 11.34 6.31
N PHE A 40 -0.26 10.20 6.05
CA PHE A 40 -1.62 9.93 6.52
C PHE A 40 -1.74 10.03 8.06
N LEU A 41 -0.85 9.35 8.79
CA LEU A 41 -0.86 9.34 10.24
C LEU A 41 -0.61 10.74 10.83
N ILE A 42 0.35 11.48 10.26
CA ILE A 42 0.68 12.83 10.72
C ILE A 42 -0.50 13.78 10.48
N SER A 43 -1.12 13.73 9.31
CA SER A 43 -2.31 14.54 9.02
C SER A 43 -3.47 14.22 9.96
N ALA A 44 -3.69 12.93 10.27
CA ALA A 44 -4.74 12.51 11.22
C ALA A 44 -4.50 13.01 12.65
N ILE A 45 -3.24 13.06 13.11
CA ILE A 45 -2.88 13.56 14.44
C ILE A 45 -2.97 15.09 14.51
N VAL A 46 -2.47 15.79 13.49
CA VAL A 46 -2.32 17.26 13.49
C VAL A 46 -3.59 17.98 13.01
N GLY A 47 -4.53 17.26 12.38
CA GLY A 47 -5.78 17.83 11.87
C GLY A 47 -5.57 18.71 10.62
N LEU A 48 -4.58 18.38 9.78
CA LEU A 48 -4.29 19.13 8.56
C LEU A 48 -5.17 18.63 7.41
N ASP A 49 -6.07 19.49 6.93
CA ASP A 49 -6.97 19.25 5.78
C ASP A 49 -6.28 19.42 4.41
N THR A 50 -4.97 19.67 4.40
CA THR A 50 -4.25 20.05 3.18
C THR A 50 -3.68 18.82 2.47
N ARG A 51 -4.38 18.35 1.40
CA ARG A 51 -3.92 17.26 0.51
C ARG A 51 -3.28 16.09 1.27
N ALA A 52 -4.04 15.46 2.15
CA ALA A 52 -3.60 14.27 2.87
C ALA A 52 -3.24 13.17 1.86
N THR A 53 -2.04 12.60 1.97
CA THR A 53 -1.71 11.33 1.33
C THR A 53 -2.71 10.29 1.87
N MET A 54 -3.50 9.64 1.01
CA MET A 54 -4.45 8.61 1.44
C MET A 54 -3.76 7.25 1.70
N ASP A 55 -2.49 7.14 1.37
CA ASP A 55 -1.73 5.89 1.47
C ASP A 55 -1.40 5.58 2.93
N LEU A 56 -1.52 4.30 3.29
CA LEU A 56 -1.19 3.78 4.60
C LEU A 56 0.23 3.22 4.61
N ASP A 57 1.20 4.00 5.07
CA ASP A 57 2.57 3.52 5.22
C ASP A 57 2.74 2.71 6.51
N THR A 58 3.09 1.42 6.38
CA THR A 58 3.36 0.55 7.53
C THR A 58 4.75 -0.05 7.43
N THR A 59 5.44 -0.18 8.57
CA THR A 59 6.72 -0.90 8.69
C THR A 59 6.50 -2.16 9.50
N ILE A 60 6.98 -3.30 9.00
CA ILE A 60 6.97 -4.58 9.72
C ILE A 60 8.36 -4.80 10.35
N LYS A 61 8.41 -5.12 11.65
CA LYS A 61 9.62 -5.38 12.43
C LYS A 61 9.61 -6.78 13.03
N GLY A 62 10.79 -7.37 13.22
CA GLY A 62 10.92 -8.68 13.87
C GLY A 62 10.45 -9.85 13.02
N PHE A 63 10.17 -9.61 11.73
CA PHE A 63 10.06 -10.65 10.72
C PHE A 63 11.36 -10.68 9.94
N ASP A 64 11.99 -11.84 9.87
CA ASP A 64 12.99 -12.07 8.84
C ASP A 64 12.23 -12.05 7.51
N VAL A 65 12.44 -11.02 6.69
CA VAL A 65 11.79 -10.94 5.38
C VAL A 65 12.23 -12.12 4.53
N LYS A 66 13.43 -12.71 4.79
CA LYS A 66 13.92 -13.97 4.21
C LYS A 66 13.15 -15.21 4.67
N SER A 67 12.27 -15.08 5.66
CA SER A 67 11.35 -16.17 6.03
C SER A 67 10.48 -16.47 4.83
N ARG A 68 10.76 -17.61 4.18
CA ARG A 68 9.99 -18.15 3.06
C ARG A 68 8.49 -18.08 3.33
N THR A 69 8.01 -18.14 4.57
CA THR A 69 6.58 -18.11 4.89
C THR A 69 5.87 -16.81 4.48
N VAL A 70 6.53 -15.65 4.54
CA VAL A 70 5.88 -14.35 4.23
C VAL A 70 5.81 -14.12 2.72
N LEU A 71 6.83 -14.54 1.99
CA LEU A 71 6.95 -14.34 0.55
C LEU A 71 6.82 -15.62 -0.26
N SER A 72 6.51 -16.78 0.32
CA SER A 72 6.44 -18.08 -0.38
C SER A 72 5.51 -18.07 -1.57
N ASN A 73 4.48 -17.23 -1.51
CA ASN A 73 3.48 -17.10 -2.55
C ASN A 73 3.71 -15.90 -3.49
N TYR A 74 4.91 -15.28 -3.49
CA TYR A 74 5.19 -14.12 -4.33
C TYR A 74 4.94 -14.42 -5.81
N LYS A 75 5.22 -15.64 -6.28
CA LYS A 75 4.97 -16.04 -7.67
C LYS A 75 3.50 -15.91 -8.04
N ALA A 76 2.59 -16.50 -7.25
CA ALA A 76 1.16 -16.40 -7.52
C ALA A 76 0.65 -14.95 -7.38
N VAL A 77 1.20 -14.17 -6.45
CA VAL A 77 0.86 -12.74 -6.32
C VAL A 77 1.31 -11.97 -7.57
N MET A 78 2.54 -12.17 -8.04
CA MET A 78 3.06 -11.51 -9.24
C MET A 78 2.31 -11.95 -10.50
N GLU A 79 1.93 -13.22 -10.62
CA GLU A 79 1.08 -13.73 -11.72
C GLU A 79 -0.31 -13.06 -11.71
N ASN A 80 -0.93 -12.92 -10.54
CA ASN A 80 -2.20 -12.21 -10.40
C ASN A 80 -2.08 -10.72 -10.75
N ILE A 81 -0.96 -10.07 -10.39
CA ILE A 81 -0.71 -8.67 -10.75
C ILE A 81 -0.50 -8.53 -12.25
N ALA A 82 0.36 -9.35 -12.85
CA ALA A 82 0.72 -9.29 -14.26
C ALA A 82 -0.48 -9.59 -15.19
N SER A 83 -1.44 -10.40 -14.74
CA SER A 83 -2.67 -10.72 -15.47
C SER A 83 -3.83 -9.75 -15.22
N SER A 84 -3.67 -8.75 -14.35
CA SER A 84 -4.74 -7.82 -14.02
C SER A 84 -4.83 -6.66 -15.01
N GLU A 85 -5.81 -6.72 -15.91
CA GLU A 85 -6.14 -5.60 -16.81
C GLU A 85 -6.46 -4.30 -16.06
N GLN A 86 -7.02 -4.41 -14.86
CA GLN A 86 -7.34 -3.24 -14.02
C GLN A 86 -6.06 -2.55 -13.53
N LEU A 87 -5.08 -3.33 -13.04
CA LEU A 87 -3.79 -2.78 -12.59
C LEU A 87 -2.98 -2.23 -13.76
N LYS A 88 -3.02 -2.91 -14.91
CA LYS A 88 -2.42 -2.41 -16.15
C LYS A 88 -3.02 -1.05 -16.54
N GLY A 89 -4.34 -0.91 -16.53
CA GLY A 89 -5.00 0.36 -16.82
C GLY A 89 -4.64 1.48 -15.82
N PHE A 90 -4.43 1.14 -14.54
CA PHE A 90 -3.90 2.11 -13.56
C PHE A 90 -2.46 2.51 -13.87
N TRP A 91 -1.62 1.57 -14.31
CA TRP A 91 -0.24 1.86 -14.73
C TRP A 91 -0.19 2.76 -15.95
N GLU A 92 -0.98 2.49 -16.99
CA GLU A 92 -1.04 3.33 -18.20
C GLU A 92 -1.48 4.76 -17.85
N LYS A 93 -2.45 4.91 -16.95
CA LYS A 93 -2.85 6.22 -16.42
C LYS A 93 -1.75 6.88 -15.59
N TYR A 94 -0.94 6.11 -14.88
CA TYR A 94 0.21 6.66 -14.16
C TYR A 94 1.25 7.19 -15.16
N GLN A 95 1.60 6.41 -16.17
CA GLN A 95 2.55 6.79 -17.22
C GLN A 95 2.14 8.07 -17.96
N SER A 96 0.84 8.32 -18.14
CA SER A 96 0.36 9.56 -18.77
C SER A 96 0.65 10.82 -17.95
N ASN A 97 0.90 10.68 -16.64
CA ASN A 97 1.14 11.79 -15.71
C ASN A 97 2.62 11.95 -15.32
N PHE A 98 3.46 10.95 -15.62
CA PHE A 98 4.84 10.89 -15.14
C PHE A 98 5.80 10.46 -16.24
N ASP A 99 6.56 11.43 -16.77
CA ASP A 99 7.44 11.23 -17.94
C ASP A 99 8.49 10.14 -17.75
N TYR A 100 9.04 9.98 -16.55
CA TYR A 100 10.05 8.96 -16.26
C TYR A 100 9.51 7.53 -16.30
N ALA A 101 8.19 7.35 -16.22
CA ALA A 101 7.54 6.04 -16.27
C ALA A 101 7.06 5.69 -17.69
N ARG A 102 7.09 6.64 -18.64
CA ARG A 102 6.45 6.53 -19.95
C ARG A 102 6.92 5.33 -20.77
N ASP A 103 8.21 4.99 -20.67
CA ASP A 103 8.83 3.91 -21.45
C ASP A 103 8.97 2.61 -20.65
N VAL A 104 8.36 2.53 -19.46
CA VAL A 104 8.40 1.33 -18.61
C VAL A 104 7.16 0.48 -18.86
N ASP A 105 7.30 -0.59 -19.64
CA ASP A 105 6.20 -1.52 -19.89
C ASP A 105 5.76 -2.24 -18.60
N PHE A 106 4.44 -2.43 -18.45
CA PHE A 106 3.86 -3.03 -17.24
C PHE A 106 4.28 -4.50 -17.05
N ALA A 107 4.32 -5.27 -18.14
CA ALA A 107 4.74 -6.67 -18.08
C ALA A 107 6.25 -6.77 -17.81
N ASP A 108 7.06 -5.91 -18.42
CA ASP A 108 8.50 -5.85 -18.16
C ASP A 108 8.79 -5.48 -16.70
N ALA A 109 8.05 -4.53 -16.12
CA ALA A 109 8.16 -4.17 -14.71
C ALA A 109 7.81 -5.36 -13.79
N CYS A 110 6.70 -6.07 -14.08
CA CYS A 110 6.30 -7.26 -13.32
C CYS A 110 7.34 -8.39 -13.43
N GLN A 111 7.90 -8.59 -14.63
CA GLN A 111 8.93 -9.60 -14.86
C GLN A 111 10.22 -9.26 -14.11
N THR A 112 10.65 -7.99 -14.16
CA THR A 112 11.84 -7.51 -13.46
C THR A 112 11.72 -7.73 -11.95
N ILE A 113 10.57 -7.39 -11.36
CA ILE A 113 10.31 -7.62 -9.94
C ILE A 113 10.36 -9.11 -9.60
N SER A 114 9.77 -9.96 -10.45
CA SER A 114 9.79 -11.42 -10.26
C SER A 114 11.21 -12.00 -10.31
N GLN A 115 12.05 -11.50 -11.22
CA GLN A 115 13.47 -11.88 -11.33
C GLN A 115 14.26 -11.47 -10.08
N ILE A 116 14.06 -10.24 -9.58
CA ILE A 116 14.69 -9.77 -8.34
C ILE A 116 14.33 -10.69 -7.16
N PHE A 117 13.06 -11.06 -7.01
CA PHE A 117 12.65 -11.99 -5.95
C PHE A 117 13.32 -13.36 -6.09
N GLN A 118 13.45 -13.87 -7.33
CA GLN A 118 14.14 -15.13 -7.60
C GLN A 118 15.63 -15.06 -7.25
N GLU A 119 16.33 -13.97 -7.59
CA GLU A 119 17.76 -13.79 -7.32
C GLU A 119 18.08 -13.66 -5.83
N ILE A 120 17.18 -13.03 -5.06
CA ILE A 120 17.35 -12.87 -3.60
C ILE A 120 17.01 -14.17 -2.84
N GLY A 121 16.52 -15.20 -3.54
CA GLY A 121 16.32 -16.55 -3.00
C GLY A 121 14.98 -16.75 -2.30
N PHE A 122 13.94 -16.02 -2.74
CA PHE A 122 12.56 -16.22 -2.32
C PHE A 122 11.89 -17.38 -3.06
#